data_AF-J0EFS3-F1
#
_entry.id   AF-J0EFS3-F1
#
_cell.length_a   1.000
_cell.length_b   1.000
_cell.length_c   1.000
_cell.angle_alpha   90.00
_cell.angle_beta   90.00
_cell.angle_gamma   90.00
#
_symmetry.space_group_name_H-M   'P 1'
#
loop_
_entity.id
_entity.type
_entity.pdbx_description
1 polymer ?
#
loop_
_entity_poly.entity_id
_entity_poly.type
_entity_poly.pdbx_seq_one_letter_code
_entity_poly.pdbx_strand_id
1 'polypeptide(L)'
;MKQGGAWGSFKRNFLFWADDDAGYDEVERTRAVIKAGAVLDYLTEMHESCERALNDSTNSFKVVFKKELYAEVFSRMSEIIRDNSLIDKYAFKKSVIAVLDSIEFKKFDYADKLPGEIRGKTGFLKGNEANAFIQSVENHARGFEAEAKQDVKGYIGGLRENLKKQNFASDTLKKLKENMQDLQSQVQNKEQSIAQLDAQIKALKGI
;
A
#
# COMPACT_ATOMS: atom_id res chain seq x y z
N MET A 1 -10.32 4.62 32.35
CA MET A 1 -10.09 3.98 31.03
C MET A 1 -8.66 4.31 30.59
N LYS A 2 -7.83 3.32 30.24
CA LYS A 2 -6.42 3.56 29.86
C LYS A 2 -6.35 4.40 28.58
N GLN A 3 -6.02 5.69 28.69
CA GLN A 3 -5.80 6.64 27.59
C GLN A 3 -4.45 6.36 26.87
N GLY A 4 -4.28 5.15 26.33
CA GLY A 4 -3.02 4.67 25.72
C GLY A 4 -2.99 4.67 24.19
N GLY A 5 -3.93 5.34 23.51
CA GLY A 5 -4.03 5.39 22.04
C GLY A 5 -3.65 6.74 21.43
N ALA A 6 -3.76 6.88 20.10
CA ALA A 6 -3.53 8.13 19.37
C ALA A 6 -4.36 9.29 19.95
N TRP A 7 -5.60 9.00 20.34
CA TRP A 7 -6.48 9.93 21.06
C TRP A 7 -5.92 10.39 22.42
N GLY A 8 -5.30 9.48 23.17
CA GLY A 8 -4.66 9.82 24.45
C GLY A 8 -3.41 10.68 24.27
N SER A 9 -2.64 10.44 23.20
CA SER A 9 -1.50 11.28 22.82
C SER A 9 -1.95 12.68 22.39
N PHE A 10 -2.96 12.75 21.52
CA PHE A 10 -3.57 14.00 21.07
C PHE A 10 -4.11 14.83 22.23
N LYS A 11 -4.87 14.20 23.14
CA LYS A 11 -5.37 14.89 24.34
C LYS A 11 -4.24 15.49 25.18
N ARG A 12 -3.18 14.73 25.46
CA ARG A 12 -2.05 15.20 26.28
C ARG A 12 -1.21 16.30 25.60
N ASN A 13 -1.03 16.23 24.28
CA ASN A 13 -0.12 17.13 23.58
C ASN A 13 -0.82 18.38 23.00
N PHE A 14 -2.11 18.29 22.70
CA PHE A 14 -2.84 19.30 21.93
C PHE A 14 -4.06 19.88 22.67
N LEU A 15 -4.76 19.06 23.46
CA LEU A 15 -5.95 19.48 24.24
C LEU A 15 -5.68 19.60 25.75
N PHE A 16 -4.41 19.65 26.18
CA PHE A 16 -4.06 19.81 27.60
C PHE A 16 -4.75 21.03 28.25
N TRP A 17 -4.94 22.11 27.48
CA TRP A 17 -5.60 23.35 27.91
C TRP A 17 -7.14 23.29 27.91
N ALA A 18 -7.74 22.21 27.40
CA ALA A 18 -9.19 22.06 27.25
C ALA A 18 -9.81 21.03 28.23
N ASP A 19 -9.00 20.30 29.02
CA ASP A 19 -9.47 19.31 30.01
C ASP A 19 -9.72 19.94 31.42
N ASP A 20 -9.35 21.20 31.67
CA ASP A 20 -9.47 21.86 33.00
C ASP A 20 -10.85 22.52 33.30
N ASP A 21 -11.81 22.52 32.38
CA ASP A 21 -13.12 23.19 32.55
C ASP A 21 -14.25 22.23 33.01
N ALA A 22 -13.98 21.36 33.99
CA ALA A 22 -14.98 20.45 34.57
C ALA A 22 -15.49 20.88 35.97
N GLY A 23 -15.53 22.19 36.25
CA GLY A 23 -16.24 22.68 37.43
C GLY A 23 -15.91 24.11 37.83
N TYR A 24 -16.46 25.10 37.12
CA TYR A 24 -16.71 26.41 37.71
C TYR A 24 -18.03 26.99 37.23
N ASP A 25 -18.80 27.45 38.21
CA ASP A 25 -20.05 28.17 38.08
C ASP A 25 -19.94 29.39 37.15
N GLU A 26 -21.09 29.74 36.59
CA GLU A 26 -21.39 30.78 35.60
C GLU A 26 -20.83 32.19 35.88
N VAL A 27 -19.52 32.45 35.89
CA VAL A 27 -19.04 33.85 35.87
C VAL A 27 -17.70 33.98 35.15
N GLU A 28 -17.71 34.85 34.13
CA GLU A 28 -16.60 35.26 33.23
C GLU A 28 -16.34 34.37 32.01
N ARG A 29 -16.83 34.81 30.85
CA ARG A 29 -16.61 34.19 29.53
C ARG A 29 -15.12 34.24 29.16
N THR A 30 -14.34 33.24 29.58
CA THR A 30 -13.13 32.82 28.86
C THR A 30 -13.58 32.34 27.48
N ARG A 31 -13.63 33.24 26.49
CA ARG A 31 -13.85 32.86 25.09
C ARG A 31 -12.79 31.84 24.73
N ALA A 32 -13.16 30.57 24.50
CA ALA A 32 -12.25 29.59 23.92
C ALA A 32 -11.66 30.20 22.64
N VAL A 33 -10.34 30.44 22.62
CA VAL A 33 -9.63 30.99 21.46
C VAL A 33 -8.78 29.87 20.87
N ILE A 34 -9.07 29.48 19.63
CA ILE A 34 -8.37 28.37 18.96
C ILE A 34 -7.71 28.87 17.70
N LYS A 35 -6.44 28.56 17.54
CA LYS A 35 -5.74 28.75 16.27
C LYS A 35 -6.03 27.55 15.35
N ALA A 36 -7.08 27.64 14.52
CA ALA A 36 -7.55 26.55 13.67
C ALA A 36 -6.45 25.97 12.77
N GLY A 37 -5.57 26.83 12.24
CA GLY A 37 -4.45 26.39 11.40
C GLY A 37 -3.50 25.43 12.10
N ALA A 38 -3.16 25.68 13.37
CA ALA A 38 -2.27 24.78 14.12
C ALA A 38 -2.91 23.41 14.39
N VAL A 39 -4.24 23.38 14.51
CA VAL A 39 -5.01 22.14 14.68
C VAL A 39 -5.02 21.35 13.38
N LEU A 40 -5.24 22.06 12.26
CA LEU A 40 -5.22 21.48 10.93
C LEU A 40 -3.85 20.86 10.62
N ASP A 41 -2.77 21.61 10.83
CA ASP A 41 -1.40 21.14 10.61
C ASP A 41 -1.12 19.85 11.41
N TYR A 42 -1.52 19.81 12.68
CA TYR A 42 -1.33 18.63 13.52
C TYR A 42 -2.13 17.41 13.01
N LEU A 43 -3.39 17.61 12.62
CA LEU A 43 -4.22 16.52 12.10
C LEU A 43 -3.70 16.00 10.77
N THR A 44 -3.18 16.88 9.90
CA THR A 44 -2.50 16.51 8.67
C THR A 44 -1.24 15.69 8.95
N GLU A 45 -0.40 16.12 9.89
CA GLU A 45 0.80 15.37 10.30
C GLU A 45 0.43 13.98 10.86
N MET A 46 -0.64 13.89 11.65
CA MET A 46 -1.17 12.62 12.14
C MET A 46 -1.59 11.68 10.99
N HIS A 47 -2.30 12.22 9.98
CA HIS A 47 -2.70 11.47 8.79
C HIS A 47 -1.48 10.96 8.00
N GLU A 48 -0.53 11.84 7.71
CA GLU A 48 0.69 11.50 6.98
C GLU A 48 1.55 10.47 7.71
N SER A 49 1.69 10.61 9.04
CA SER A 49 2.44 9.65 9.85
C SER A 49 1.77 8.27 9.86
N CYS A 50 0.44 8.22 9.96
CA CYS A 50 -0.30 6.97 9.91
C CYS A 50 -0.21 6.31 8.52
N GLU A 51 -0.41 7.10 7.47
CA GLU A 51 -0.28 6.67 6.08
C GLU A 51 1.10 6.06 5.82
N ARG A 52 2.17 6.78 6.20
CA ARG A 52 3.55 6.32 6.04
C ARG A 52 3.78 4.99 6.73
N ALA A 53 3.38 4.88 8.01
CA ALA A 53 3.56 3.65 8.77
C ALA A 53 2.82 2.45 8.15
N LEU A 54 1.59 2.65 7.68
CA LEU A 54 0.82 1.59 7.02
C LEU A 54 1.40 1.20 5.66
N ASN A 55 1.86 2.18 4.88
CA ASN A 55 2.48 1.94 3.58
C ASN A 55 3.85 1.27 3.70
N ASP A 56 4.68 1.64 4.68
CA ASP A 56 5.96 0.99 4.98
C ASP A 56 5.75 -0.47 5.42
N SER A 57 4.73 -0.71 6.24
CA SER A 57 4.32 -2.07 6.64
C SER A 57 3.87 -2.89 5.43
N THR A 58 3.06 -2.30 4.55
CA THR A 58 2.56 -2.97 3.34
C THR A 58 3.68 -3.28 2.35
N ASN A 59 4.63 -2.36 2.18
CA ASN A 59 5.83 -2.56 1.35
C ASN A 59 6.71 -3.68 1.92
N SER A 60 6.93 -3.68 3.23
CA SER A 60 7.71 -4.73 3.91
C SER A 60 7.05 -6.11 3.74
N PHE A 61 5.74 -6.18 3.98
CA PHE A 61 4.96 -7.40 3.77
C PHE A 61 5.04 -7.88 2.31
N LYS A 62 4.86 -6.99 1.34
CA LYS A 62 4.97 -7.31 -0.10
C LYS A 62 6.29 -7.99 -0.44
N VAL A 63 7.42 -7.46 0.05
CA VAL A 63 8.74 -8.03 -0.24
C VAL A 63 8.89 -9.42 0.36
N VAL A 64 8.54 -9.58 1.64
CA VAL A 64 8.64 -10.87 2.35
C VAL A 64 7.70 -11.90 1.72
N PHE A 65 6.44 -11.53 1.49
CA PHE A 65 5.42 -12.40 0.92
C PHE A 65 5.83 -12.94 -0.47
N LYS A 66 6.30 -12.07 -1.37
CA LYS A 66 6.75 -12.50 -2.71
C LYS A 66 7.94 -13.47 -2.63
N LYS A 67 8.88 -13.21 -1.71
CA LYS A 67 10.05 -14.07 -1.51
C LYS A 67 9.65 -15.46 -1.02
N GLU A 68 8.77 -15.54 -0.02
CA GLU A 68 8.30 -16.79 0.55
C GLU A 68 7.45 -17.58 -0.45
N LEU A 69 6.52 -16.91 -1.14
CA LEU A 69 5.66 -17.56 -2.13
C LEU A 69 6.46 -18.08 -3.32
N TYR A 70 7.50 -17.36 -3.75
CA TYR A 70 8.43 -17.87 -4.76
C TYR A 70 9.10 -19.18 -4.31
N ALA A 71 9.59 -19.23 -3.07
CA ALA A 71 10.27 -20.41 -2.54
C ALA A 71 9.33 -21.63 -2.50
N GLU A 72 8.09 -21.44 -2.05
CA GLU A 72 7.05 -22.48 -2.02
C GLU A 72 6.69 -22.98 -3.43
N VAL A 73 6.44 -22.06 -4.37
CA VAL A 73 6.11 -22.43 -5.76
C VAL A 73 7.27 -23.17 -6.42
N PHE A 74 8.51 -22.72 -6.20
CA PHE A 74 9.71 -23.38 -6.70
C PHE A 74 9.90 -24.79 -6.10
N SER A 75 9.66 -24.94 -4.79
CA SER A 75 9.72 -26.24 -4.11
C SER A 75 8.71 -27.23 -4.70
N ARG A 76 7.45 -26.82 -4.85
CA ARG A 76 6.39 -27.65 -5.43
C ARG A 76 6.66 -28.04 -6.87
N MET A 77 7.22 -27.13 -7.68
CA MET A 77 7.65 -27.44 -9.03
C MET A 77 8.77 -28.48 -9.07
N SER A 78 9.79 -28.32 -8.21
CA SER A 78 10.92 -29.26 -8.13
C SER A 78 10.49 -30.67 -7.71
N GLU A 79 9.41 -30.79 -6.94
CA GLU A 79 8.79 -32.08 -6.59
C GLU A 79 8.11 -32.74 -7.81
N ILE A 80 7.39 -31.95 -8.62
CA ILE A 80 6.63 -32.44 -9.78
C ILE A 80 7.58 -32.81 -10.93
N ILE A 81 8.56 -31.97 -11.22
CA ILE A 81 9.51 -32.17 -12.31
C ILE A 81 10.79 -32.75 -11.73
N ARG A 82 10.83 -34.10 -11.67
CA ARG A 82 11.97 -34.86 -11.13
C ARG A 82 13.30 -34.56 -11.84
N ASP A 83 13.25 -34.15 -13.11
CA ASP A 83 14.43 -33.74 -13.89
C ASP A 83 14.47 -32.21 -14.06
N ASN A 84 15.09 -31.55 -13.08
CA ASN A 84 15.29 -30.10 -13.08
C ASN A 84 16.21 -29.58 -14.19
N SER A 85 16.82 -30.45 -15.01
CA SER A 85 17.57 -30.02 -16.20
C SER A 85 16.67 -29.58 -17.35
N LEU A 86 15.39 -30.01 -17.35
CA LEU A 86 14.42 -29.68 -18.39
C LEU A 86 13.79 -28.29 -18.23
N ILE A 87 13.98 -27.64 -17.08
CA ILE A 87 13.44 -26.31 -16.80
C ILE A 87 14.57 -25.29 -16.87
N ASP A 88 14.44 -24.32 -17.76
CA ASP A 88 15.20 -23.08 -17.65
C ASP A 88 14.78 -22.36 -16.36
N LYS A 89 15.67 -22.40 -15.36
CA LYS A 89 15.46 -21.77 -14.04
C LYS A 89 15.21 -20.26 -14.15
N TYR A 90 15.81 -19.58 -15.12
CA TYR A 90 15.63 -18.16 -15.33
C TYR A 90 14.25 -17.87 -15.94
N ALA A 91 13.86 -18.63 -16.97
CA ALA A 91 12.52 -18.51 -17.57
C ALA A 91 11.42 -18.82 -16.54
N PHE A 92 11.61 -19.85 -15.73
CA PHE A 92 10.72 -20.20 -14.64
C PHE A 92 10.62 -19.08 -13.60
N LYS A 93 11.76 -18.57 -13.13
CA LYS A 93 11.79 -17.46 -12.18
C LYS A 93 11.04 -16.24 -12.71
N LYS A 94 11.23 -15.90 -14.00
CA LYS A 94 10.51 -14.81 -14.66
C LYS A 94 9.00 -15.05 -14.68
N SER A 95 8.55 -16.28 -14.94
CA SER A 95 7.12 -16.64 -14.93
C SER A 95 6.51 -16.54 -13.54
N VAL A 96 7.19 -17.01 -12.49
CA VAL A 96 6.70 -16.86 -11.11
C VAL A 96 6.60 -15.39 -10.72
N ILE A 97 7.65 -14.60 -11.01
CA ILE A 97 7.64 -13.14 -10.73
C ILE A 97 6.47 -12.46 -11.45
N ALA A 98 6.18 -12.81 -12.70
CA ALA A 98 5.05 -12.25 -13.43
C ALA A 98 3.70 -12.52 -12.77
N VAL A 99 3.50 -13.72 -12.20
CA VAL A 99 2.30 -14.03 -11.42
C VAL A 99 2.28 -13.25 -10.12
N LEU A 100 3.40 -13.20 -9.39
CA LEU A 100 3.51 -12.44 -8.14
C LEU A 100 3.33 -10.93 -8.31
N ASP A 101 3.75 -10.37 -9.44
CA ASP A 101 3.60 -8.96 -9.78
C ASP A 101 2.16 -8.57 -10.14
N SER A 102 1.32 -9.55 -10.49
CA SER A 102 -0.12 -9.32 -10.69
C SER A 102 -0.90 -9.10 -9.38
N ILE A 103 -0.26 -9.38 -8.24
CA ILE A 103 -0.88 -9.18 -6.92
C ILE A 103 -0.81 -7.70 -6.57
N GLU A 104 -1.98 -7.08 -6.44
CA GLU A 104 -2.11 -5.70 -6.01
C GLU A 104 -1.95 -5.58 -4.49
N PHE A 105 -1.11 -4.64 -4.05
CA PHE A 105 -0.93 -4.28 -2.64
C PHE A 105 -1.44 -2.86 -2.45
N LYS A 106 -2.27 -2.64 -1.43
CA LYS A 106 -2.92 -1.36 -1.18
C LYS A 106 -1.89 -0.29 -0.85
N LYS A 107 -2.13 0.93 -1.36
CA LYS A 107 -1.53 2.15 -0.82
C LYS A 107 -2.62 2.86 -0.01
N PHE A 108 -2.36 3.07 1.27
CA PHE A 108 -3.23 3.87 2.13
C PHE A 108 -3.04 5.35 1.78
N ASP A 109 -4.13 6.10 1.82
CA ASP A 109 -4.17 7.53 1.54
C ASP A 109 -5.23 8.17 2.45
N TYR A 110 -4.78 9.16 3.24
CA TYR A 110 -5.63 9.88 4.18
C TYR A 110 -5.68 11.39 3.92
N ALA A 111 -5.10 11.89 2.81
CA ALA A 111 -4.96 13.32 2.55
C ALA A 111 -6.29 14.09 2.53
N ASP A 112 -7.37 13.47 2.05
CA ASP A 112 -8.70 14.07 1.93
C ASP A 112 -9.70 13.60 3.01
N LYS A 113 -9.21 12.96 4.08
CA LYS A 113 -10.08 12.40 5.13
C LYS A 113 -10.48 13.39 6.22
N LEU A 114 -9.99 14.63 6.15
CA LEU A 114 -10.41 15.66 7.09
C LEU A 114 -11.83 16.14 6.75
N PRO A 115 -12.76 16.14 7.74
CA PRO A 115 -14.10 16.68 7.57
C PRO A 115 -14.07 18.15 7.11
N GLY A 116 -15.08 18.55 6.31
CA GLY A 116 -15.19 19.92 5.80
C GLY A 116 -15.32 20.96 6.93
N GLU A 117 -15.89 20.55 8.06
CA GLU A 117 -16.02 21.31 9.30
C GLU A 117 -14.66 21.69 9.91
N ILE A 118 -13.60 20.94 9.57
CA ILE A 118 -12.22 21.18 10.01
C ILE A 118 -11.41 21.85 8.90
N ARG A 119 -11.38 21.24 7.70
CA ARG A 119 -10.51 21.66 6.57
C ARG A 119 -10.75 23.10 6.12
N GLY A 120 -11.97 23.62 6.27
CA GLY A 120 -12.33 24.97 5.86
C GLY A 120 -12.06 26.08 6.89
N LYS A 121 -11.58 25.75 8.10
CA LYS A 121 -11.43 26.72 9.19
C LYS A 121 -10.02 27.26 9.28
N THR A 122 -9.90 28.58 9.42
CA THR A 122 -8.61 29.29 9.50
C THR A 122 -8.66 30.40 10.57
N GLY A 123 -7.49 30.92 10.93
CA GLY A 123 -7.38 32.03 11.89
C GLY A 123 -7.71 31.63 13.34
N PHE A 124 -8.13 32.61 14.13
CA PHE A 124 -8.50 32.44 15.53
C PHE A 124 -10.01 32.33 15.67
N LEU A 125 -10.49 31.13 15.99
CA LEU A 125 -11.90 30.88 16.30
C LEU A 125 -12.18 31.32 17.73
N LYS A 126 -13.38 31.87 17.99
CA LYS A 126 -13.77 32.32 19.33
C LYS A 126 -15.21 31.92 19.67
N GLY A 127 -15.47 31.68 20.95
CA GLY A 127 -16.82 31.42 21.46
C GLY A 127 -17.45 30.17 20.83
N ASN A 128 -18.71 30.26 20.37
CA ASN A 128 -19.45 29.10 19.87
C ASN A 128 -18.80 28.44 18.64
N GLU A 129 -18.12 29.22 17.79
CA GLU A 129 -17.40 28.67 16.63
C GLU A 129 -16.20 27.83 17.05
N ALA A 130 -15.47 28.27 18.08
CA ALA A 130 -14.37 27.49 18.65
C ALA A 130 -14.88 26.18 19.26
N ASN A 131 -16.00 26.23 19.99
CA ASN A 131 -16.59 25.05 20.61
C ASN A 131 -17.05 24.01 19.57
N ALA A 132 -17.73 24.45 18.51
CA ALA A 132 -18.15 23.55 17.43
C ALA A 132 -16.95 22.92 16.72
N PHE A 133 -15.90 23.70 16.47
CA PHE A 133 -14.68 23.21 15.84
C PHE A 133 -13.94 22.18 16.72
N ILE A 134 -13.82 22.40 18.04
CA ILE A 134 -13.26 21.39 18.97
C ILE A 134 -14.04 20.09 18.85
N GLN A 135 -15.38 20.15 18.92
CA GLN A 135 -16.21 18.95 18.85
C GLN A 135 -15.98 18.16 17.54
N SER A 136 -15.90 18.85 16.40
CA SER A 136 -15.56 18.20 15.12
C SER A 136 -14.18 17.54 15.16
N VAL A 137 -13.17 18.23 15.70
CA VAL A 137 -11.81 17.71 15.84
C VAL A 137 -11.77 16.48 16.76
N GLU A 138 -12.45 16.53 17.90
CA GLU A 138 -12.52 15.42 18.83
C GLU A 138 -13.17 14.19 18.21
N ASN A 139 -14.30 14.39 17.54
CA ASN A 139 -15.04 13.30 16.89
C ASN A 139 -14.21 12.66 15.77
N HIS A 140 -13.54 13.48 14.95
CA HIS A 140 -12.65 13.01 13.91
C HIS A 140 -11.49 12.19 14.47
N ALA A 141 -10.73 12.74 15.42
CA ALA A 141 -9.56 12.07 15.96
C ALA A 141 -9.90 10.79 16.74
N ARG A 142 -11.07 10.72 17.42
CA ARG A 142 -11.58 9.47 18.01
C ARG A 142 -11.99 8.44 16.95
N GLY A 143 -12.61 8.90 15.86
CA GLY A 143 -13.09 8.04 14.77
C GLY A 143 -11.96 7.50 13.89
N PHE A 144 -10.91 8.29 13.67
CA PHE A 144 -9.84 7.98 12.74
C PHE A 144 -9.10 6.67 13.06
N GLU A 145 -8.82 6.39 14.35
CA GLU A 145 -8.18 5.13 14.74
C GLU A 145 -9.05 3.92 14.35
N ALA A 146 -10.37 4.03 14.49
CA ALA A 146 -11.29 2.97 14.10
C ALA A 146 -11.38 2.82 12.58
N GLU A 147 -11.42 3.93 11.84
CA GLU A 147 -11.41 3.96 10.38
C GLU A 147 -10.14 3.30 9.82
N ALA A 148 -8.95 3.70 10.31
CA ALA A 148 -7.69 3.11 9.89
C ALA A 148 -7.62 1.60 10.17
N LYS A 149 -8.10 1.15 11.33
CA LYS A 149 -8.20 -0.29 11.64
C LYS A 149 -9.15 -1.02 10.70
N GLN A 150 -10.28 -0.42 10.34
CA GLN A 150 -11.24 -1.00 9.41
C GLN A 150 -10.66 -1.08 8.01
N ASP A 151 -9.95 -0.06 7.56
CA ASP A 151 -9.27 -0.04 6.26
C ASP A 151 -8.21 -1.14 6.14
N VAL A 152 -7.42 -1.36 7.18
CA VAL A 152 -6.43 -2.43 7.24
C VAL A 152 -7.11 -3.79 7.22
N LYS A 153 -8.17 -3.99 8.01
CA LYS A 153 -8.95 -5.24 7.99
C LYS A 153 -9.56 -5.51 6.62
N GLY A 154 -10.13 -4.49 5.98
CA GLY A 154 -10.69 -4.56 4.64
C GLY A 154 -9.64 -4.95 3.61
N TYR A 155 -8.46 -4.33 3.68
CA TYR A 155 -7.32 -4.69 2.82
C TYR A 155 -6.90 -6.15 2.99
N ILE A 156 -6.67 -6.60 4.22
CA ILE A 156 -6.26 -7.99 4.50
C ILE A 156 -7.32 -8.97 4.01
N GLY A 157 -8.60 -8.67 4.25
CA GLY A 157 -9.72 -9.48 3.76
C GLY A 157 -9.76 -9.57 2.24
N GLY A 158 -9.69 -8.43 1.55
CA GLY A 158 -9.68 -8.37 0.09
C GLY A 158 -8.48 -9.09 -0.52
N LEU A 159 -7.28 -8.87 0.03
CA LEU A 159 -6.07 -9.57 -0.41
C LEU A 159 -6.22 -11.09 -0.24
N ARG A 160 -6.71 -11.55 0.91
CA ARG A 160 -6.94 -12.99 1.15
C ARG A 160 -7.90 -13.60 0.13
N GLU A 161 -9.02 -12.93 -0.16
CA GLU A 161 -9.99 -13.43 -1.13
C GLU A 161 -9.44 -13.42 -2.56
N ASN A 162 -8.65 -12.40 -2.93
CA ASN A 162 -7.96 -12.38 -4.23
C ASN A 162 -6.95 -13.53 -4.36
N LEU A 163 -6.15 -13.77 -3.31
CA LEU A 163 -5.17 -14.86 -3.30
C LEU A 163 -5.82 -16.24 -3.40
N LYS A 164 -6.97 -16.48 -2.73
CA LYS A 164 -7.71 -17.74 -2.84
C LYS A 164 -8.20 -18.06 -4.25
N LYS A 165 -8.47 -17.03 -5.05
CA LYS A 165 -8.93 -17.18 -6.44
C LYS A 165 -7.79 -17.48 -7.41
N GLN A 166 -6.53 -17.20 -7.02
CA GLN A 166 -5.39 -17.46 -7.88
C GLN A 166 -4.98 -18.93 -7.83
N ASN A 167 -4.63 -19.48 -8.99
CA ASN A 167 -4.04 -20.81 -9.09
C ASN A 167 -2.57 -20.64 -9.47
N PHE A 168 -1.73 -20.34 -8.47
CA PHE A 168 -0.32 -20.02 -8.66
C PHE A 168 0.43 -21.05 -9.52
N ALA A 169 0.15 -22.34 -9.35
CA ALA A 169 0.78 -23.39 -10.15
C ALA A 169 0.36 -23.32 -11.63
N SER A 170 -0.96 -23.27 -11.89
CA SER A 170 -1.51 -23.19 -13.25
C SER A 170 -1.11 -21.89 -13.94
N ASP A 171 -1.19 -20.76 -13.23
CA ASP A 171 -0.87 -19.44 -13.76
C ASP A 171 0.64 -19.32 -14.06
N THR A 172 1.50 -19.88 -13.21
CA THR A 172 2.95 -19.95 -13.46
C THR A 172 3.25 -20.82 -14.68
N LEU A 173 2.63 -22.01 -14.78
CA LEU A 173 2.80 -22.90 -15.93
C LEU A 173 2.32 -22.26 -17.24
N LYS A 174 1.19 -21.56 -17.20
CA LYS A 174 0.67 -20.80 -18.34
C LYS A 174 1.66 -19.72 -18.77
N LYS A 175 2.18 -18.93 -17.83
CA LYS A 175 3.20 -17.90 -18.11
C LYS A 175 4.51 -18.48 -18.63
N LEU A 176 4.91 -19.66 -18.15
CA LEU A 176 6.10 -20.35 -18.65
C LEU A 176 5.90 -20.80 -20.10
N LYS A 177 4.72 -21.36 -20.42
CA LYS A 177 4.37 -21.74 -21.79
C LYS A 177 4.38 -20.56 -22.75
N GLU A 178 3.77 -19.43 -22.35
CA GLU A 178 3.79 -18.18 -23.13
C GLU A 178 5.24 -17.73 -23.40
N ASN A 179 6.11 -17.73 -22.38
CA ASN A 179 7.52 -17.38 -22.54
C ASN A 179 8.26 -18.34 -23.50
N MET A 180 7.98 -19.64 -23.46
CA MET A 180 8.60 -20.63 -24.36
C MET A 180 8.18 -20.43 -25.82
N GLN A 181 6.90 -20.11 -26.08
CA GLN A 181 6.40 -19.83 -27.42
C GLN A 181 7.02 -18.56 -28.01
N ASP A 182 7.20 -17.53 -27.18
CA ASP A 182 7.85 -16.29 -27.58
C ASP A 182 9.33 -16.53 -27.92
N LEU A 183 10.04 -17.31 -27.10
CA LEU A 183 11.42 -17.69 -27.36
C LEU A 183 11.58 -18.49 -28.65
N GLN A 184 10.65 -19.44 -28.92
CA GLN A 184 10.64 -20.19 -30.18
C GLN A 184 10.53 -19.26 -31.40
N SER A 185 9.65 -18.26 -31.33
CA SER A 185 9.48 -17.26 -32.40
C SER A 185 10.76 -16.44 -32.59
N GLN A 186 11.42 -16.05 -31.50
CA GLN A 186 12.68 -15.32 -31.55
C GLN A 186 13.83 -16.13 -32.18
N VAL A 187 13.92 -17.42 -31.87
CA VAL A 187 14.92 -18.33 -32.48
C VAL A 187 14.69 -18.43 -33.98
N GLN A 188 13.46 -18.64 -34.42
CA GLN A 188 13.12 -18.71 -35.85
C GLN A 188 13.49 -17.43 -36.60
N ASN A 189 13.21 -16.27 -36.04
CA ASN A 189 13.58 -14.98 -36.64
C ASN A 189 15.11 -14.81 -36.75
N LYS A 190 15.87 -15.30 -35.75
CA LYS A 190 17.33 -15.26 -35.77
C LYS A 190 17.93 -16.23 -36.79
N GLU A 191 17.39 -17.44 -36.91
CA GLU A 191 17.80 -18.39 -37.95
C GLU A 191 17.62 -17.78 -39.35
N GLN A 192 16.49 -17.13 -39.61
CA GLN A 192 16.24 -16.41 -40.87
C GLN A 192 17.25 -15.28 -41.10
N SER A 193 17.55 -14.49 -40.06
CA SER A 193 18.52 -13.40 -40.14
C SER A 193 19.94 -13.92 -40.44
N ILE A 194 20.34 -15.04 -39.82
CA ILE A 194 21.63 -15.68 -40.07
C ILE A 194 21.70 -16.19 -41.52
N ALA A 195 20.65 -16.83 -42.01
CA ALA A 195 20.59 -17.30 -43.41
C ALA A 195 20.72 -16.14 -44.42
N GLN A 196 20.11 -14.98 -44.12
CA GLN A 196 20.27 -13.77 -44.93
C GLN A 196 21.71 -13.24 -44.91
N LEU A 197 22.34 -13.18 -43.72
CA LEU A 197 23.73 -12.76 -43.60
C LEU A 197 24.68 -13.72 -44.32
N ASP A 198 24.47 -15.03 -44.22
CA ASP A 198 25.26 -16.04 -44.94
C ASP A 198 25.15 -15.88 -46.46
N ALA A 199 23.95 -15.57 -46.98
CA ALA A 199 23.76 -15.29 -48.40
C ALA A 199 24.55 -14.03 -48.83
N GLN A 200 24.54 -12.96 -48.03
CA GLN A 200 25.31 -11.75 -48.29
C GLN A 200 26.83 -12.01 -48.24
N ILE A 201 27.31 -12.77 -47.24
CA ILE A 201 28.72 -13.15 -47.12
C ILE A 201 29.16 -13.97 -48.34
N LYS A 202 28.35 -14.92 -48.82
CA LYS A 202 28.65 -15.69 -50.03
C LYS A 202 28.73 -14.80 -51.28
N ALA A 203 27.82 -13.84 -51.41
CA ALA A 203 27.85 -12.88 -52.52
C ALA A 203 29.13 -12.02 -52.49
N LEU A 204 29.54 -11.55 -51.32
CA LEU A 204 30.77 -10.75 -51.17
C LEU A 204 32.06 -11.55 -51.43
N LYS A 205 32.09 -12.85 -51.07
CA LYS A 205 33.25 -13.73 -51.34
C LYS A 205 33.37 -14.18 -52.80
N GLY A 206 32.30 -14.04 -53.58
CA GLY A 206 32.29 -14.37 -55.01
C GLY A 206 32.74 -13.21 -55.91
N ILE A 207 33.07 -12.06 -55.33
CA ILE A 207 33.69 -10.89 -55.97
C ILE A 207 35.20 -11.01 -55.81
#